data_AF-A0A851RDV7-F1
#
_entry.id   AF-A0A851RDV7-F1
#
_cell.length_a   1.000
_cell.length_b   1.000
_cell.length_c   1.000
_cell.angle_alpha   90.00
_cell.angle_beta   90.00
_cell.angle_gamma   90.00
#
_symmetry.space_group_name_H-M   'P 1'
#
loop_
_entity.id
_entity.type
_entity.pdbx_description
1 polymer ?
#
loop_
_entity_poly.entity_id
_entity_poly.type
_entity_poly.pdbx_seq_one_letter_code
_entity_poly.pdbx_strand_id
1 'polypeptide(L)'
;MGGAAGPGAAALRALVSVAAGLLACGVASEYDYVSYQSDLGPYPGGRFYAKPHQCVPIPADLRLCHSVGYDKMVLPNLLDHETMAEVKHQASSWVPLLNKNCHMGTQVFLCSLFAPVCLDRPVYPCRWLCEAVRDSCEPVMQFFGFFWPEMLKCDQFPQDDVCIAMTAPNATEVSRPKGTTVCPPCDNEMKSEAIVEHLCASEF
;
A
#
# COMPACT_ATOMS: atom_id res chain seq x y z
N MET A 1 -95.32 21.02 23.98
CA MET A 1 -96.33 20.38 23.11
C MET A 1 -95.64 20.01 21.80
N GLY A 2 -95.84 18.80 21.31
CA GLY A 2 -95.29 18.30 20.05
C GLY A 2 -94.40 17.09 20.25
N GLY A 3 -94.99 15.89 20.17
CA GLY A 3 -94.27 14.62 20.20
C GLY A 3 -94.13 13.98 18.81
N ALA A 4 -93.30 12.93 18.80
CA ALA A 4 -93.26 11.74 17.96
C ALA A 4 -93.01 11.83 16.44
N ALA A 5 -91.96 11.13 16.01
CA ALA A 5 -91.85 10.15 14.89
C ALA A 5 -90.38 10.10 14.44
N GLY A 6 -89.69 8.99 14.17
CA GLY A 6 -90.04 7.58 14.03
C GLY A 6 -88.73 6.74 14.00
N PRO A 7 -88.81 5.43 13.69
CA PRO A 7 -87.90 4.41 14.16
C PRO A 7 -86.75 4.12 13.18
N GLY A 8 -85.58 3.74 13.70
CA GLY A 8 -84.46 3.31 12.88
C GLY A 8 -83.50 2.42 13.65
N ALA A 9 -83.65 1.11 13.42
CA ALA A 9 -82.67 0.02 13.61
C ALA A 9 -82.03 -0.09 15.01
N ALA A 10 -82.43 -1.09 15.80
CA ALA A 10 -81.77 -2.41 15.85
C ALA A 10 -80.31 -2.32 16.32
N ALA A 11 -79.80 -3.12 17.24
CA ALA A 11 -80.30 -4.14 18.12
C ALA A 11 -79.10 -4.46 19.04
N LEU A 12 -79.38 -5.02 20.20
CA LEU A 12 -78.40 -5.34 21.21
C LEU A 12 -77.29 -6.29 20.71
N ARG A 13 -76.07 -6.02 21.19
CA ARG A 13 -75.10 -6.94 21.81
C ARG A 13 -75.10 -8.39 21.32
N ALA A 14 -73.93 -8.87 20.87
CA ALA A 14 -73.12 -9.83 21.64
C ALA A 14 -72.02 -10.51 20.79
N LEU A 15 -70.79 -10.43 21.32
CA LEU A 15 -69.78 -11.50 21.43
C LEU A 15 -69.01 -11.97 20.18
N VAL A 16 -67.70 -11.69 20.26
CA VAL A 16 -66.56 -12.60 20.01
C VAL A 16 -66.40 -13.13 18.58
N SER A 17 -65.43 -12.58 17.86
CA SER A 17 -64.53 -13.39 17.02
C SER A 17 -63.21 -12.66 16.78
N VAL A 18 -62.15 -13.36 17.12
CA VAL A 18 -60.74 -13.08 16.91
C VAL A 18 -60.43 -12.93 15.42
N ALA A 19 -59.71 -11.87 15.02
CA ALA A 19 -58.73 -11.93 13.93
C ALA A 19 -57.91 -10.64 13.83
N ALA A 20 -56.63 -10.77 14.15
CA ALA A 20 -55.50 -10.15 13.46
C ALA A 20 -55.63 -8.65 13.10
N GLY A 21 -55.47 -7.79 14.10
CA GLY A 21 -55.33 -6.36 13.89
C GLY A 21 -54.11 -5.82 14.62
N LEU A 22 -53.11 -5.43 13.83
CA LEU A 22 -51.97 -4.57 14.19
C LEU A 22 -50.82 -5.26 14.91
N LEU A 23 -49.96 -5.82 14.05
CA LEU A 23 -48.53 -6.03 14.24
C LEU A 23 -47.95 -5.11 15.31
N ALA A 24 -47.34 -5.76 16.32
CA ALA A 24 -46.46 -5.15 17.29
C ALA A 24 -45.51 -4.15 16.61
N CYS A 25 -45.25 -3.03 17.30
CA CYS A 25 -44.20 -2.08 16.98
C CYS A 25 -42.86 -2.82 16.80
N GLY A 26 -42.57 -3.24 15.57
CA GLY A 26 -41.23 -3.57 15.15
C GLY A 26 -40.47 -2.26 15.15
N VAL A 27 -39.51 -2.12 16.06
CA VAL A 27 -38.48 -1.10 15.94
C VAL A 27 -37.81 -1.32 14.57
N ALA A 28 -38.09 -0.43 13.62
CA ALA A 28 -37.29 -0.36 12.42
C ALA A 28 -35.89 0.03 12.88
N SER A 29 -34.96 -0.93 12.87
CA SER A 29 -33.54 -0.61 12.99
C SER A 29 -33.18 0.17 11.74
N GLU A 30 -33.05 1.50 11.87
CA GLU A 30 -32.42 2.30 10.82
C GLU A 30 -31.02 1.73 10.59
N TYR A 31 -30.77 1.33 9.35
CA TYR A 31 -29.47 0.90 8.89
C TYR A 31 -28.71 2.19 8.58
N ASP A 32 -27.88 2.67 9.50
CA ASP A 32 -27.07 3.87 9.28
C ASP A 32 -26.04 3.60 8.18
N TYR A 33 -26.39 4.03 6.97
CA TYR A 33 -25.47 4.16 5.85
C TYR A 33 -24.59 5.38 6.13
N VAL A 34 -23.34 5.15 6.52
CA VAL A 34 -22.39 6.21 6.87
C VAL A 34 -22.08 7.05 5.63
N SER A 35 -22.84 8.13 5.44
CA SER A 35 -22.54 9.22 4.52
C SER A 35 -21.62 10.21 5.26
N TYR A 36 -20.39 10.38 4.77
CA TYR A 36 -19.43 11.34 5.31
C TYR A 36 -19.88 12.77 4.98
N GLN A 37 -20.60 13.41 5.89
CA GLN A 37 -20.88 14.84 5.84
C GLN A 37 -19.88 15.58 6.71
N SER A 38 -18.93 16.29 6.08
CA SER A 38 -17.98 17.15 6.78
C SER A 38 -18.65 18.48 7.14
N ASP A 39 -19.47 18.49 8.19
CA ASP A 39 -20.03 19.71 8.74
C ASP A 39 -19.02 20.41 9.66
N LEU A 40 -18.63 21.61 9.23
CA LEU A 40 -17.81 22.57 9.95
C LEU A 40 -18.54 23.06 11.21
N GLY A 41 -18.22 22.49 12.37
CA GLY A 41 -18.62 22.95 13.70
C GLY A 41 -17.46 23.56 14.49
N PRO A 42 -17.68 24.58 15.34
CA PRO A 42 -16.62 25.34 16.01
C PRO A 42 -16.13 24.69 17.32
N TYR A 43 -15.76 23.40 17.27
CA TYR A 43 -15.14 22.70 18.40
C TYR A 43 -13.71 22.28 18.06
N PRO A 44 -12.70 22.56 18.92
CA PRO A 44 -11.32 22.16 18.69
C PRO A 44 -11.15 20.70 19.09
N GLY A 45 -11.68 19.77 18.28
CA GLY A 45 -11.74 18.35 18.62
C GLY A 45 -11.37 17.38 17.50
N GLY A 46 -11.08 17.85 16.30
CA GLY A 46 -10.71 17.01 15.16
C GLY A 46 -9.22 16.65 15.13
N ARG A 47 -8.73 15.89 16.10
CA ARG A 47 -7.45 15.17 15.93
C ARG A 47 -7.76 13.69 15.73
N PHE A 48 -7.73 13.25 14.49
CA PHE A 48 -7.26 11.89 14.21
C PHE A 48 -5.98 11.69 15.02
N TYR A 49 -5.89 10.64 15.83
CA TYR A 49 -4.67 10.32 16.59
C TYR A 49 -3.59 9.82 15.61
N ALA A 50 -3.14 10.67 14.69
CA ALA A 50 -1.92 10.43 13.95
C ALA A 50 -0.79 10.40 14.98
N LYS A 51 -0.21 9.22 15.18
CA LYS A 51 0.90 9.03 16.09
C LYS A 51 2.01 10.03 15.73
N PRO A 52 2.58 10.75 16.70
CA PRO A 52 3.60 11.76 16.40
C PRO A 52 4.81 11.10 15.74
N HIS A 53 5.44 11.82 14.81
CA HIS A 53 6.68 11.38 14.17
C HIS A 53 7.73 11.05 15.24
N GLN A 54 8.22 9.82 15.24
CA GLN A 54 9.23 9.35 16.17
C GLN A 54 10.47 8.91 15.41
N CYS A 55 11.62 9.44 15.82
CA CYS A 55 12.90 8.96 15.32
C CYS A 55 13.37 7.73 16.08
N VAL A 56 13.68 6.67 15.35
CA VAL A 56 14.10 5.37 15.86
C VAL A 56 15.41 4.95 15.18
N PRO A 57 16.29 4.20 15.87
CA PRO A 57 17.52 3.71 15.26
C PRO A 57 17.22 2.67 14.18
N ILE A 58 18.01 2.68 13.11
CA ILE A 58 17.97 1.65 12.05
C ILE A 58 18.69 0.40 12.59
N PRO A 59 17.99 -0.71 12.80
CA PRO A 59 18.59 -1.89 13.40
C PRO A 59 19.39 -2.70 12.38
N ALA A 60 20.39 -3.44 12.84
CA ALA A 60 21.28 -4.24 11.99
C ALA A 60 20.59 -5.36 11.20
N ASP A 61 19.40 -5.76 11.64
CA ASP A 61 18.58 -6.76 10.97
C ASP A 61 17.67 -6.18 9.87
N LEU A 62 17.57 -4.84 9.73
CA LEU A 62 16.93 -4.20 8.58
C LEU A 62 17.88 -4.20 7.38
N ARG A 63 18.10 -5.38 6.80
CA ARG A 63 19.10 -5.68 5.75
C ARG A 63 19.05 -4.74 4.55
N LEU A 64 17.87 -4.22 4.21
CA LEU A 64 17.69 -3.31 3.08
C LEU A 64 18.44 -1.97 3.28
N CYS A 65 18.39 -1.42 4.50
CA CYS A 65 18.77 -0.04 4.79
C CYS A 65 19.82 0.12 5.89
N HIS A 66 20.26 -0.96 6.49
CA HIS A 66 21.43 -0.92 7.35
C HIS A 66 22.64 -0.39 6.56
N SER A 67 23.36 0.58 7.12
CA SER A 67 24.54 1.23 6.51
C SER A 67 24.27 2.07 5.25
N VAL A 68 23.05 2.58 5.05
CA VAL A 68 22.71 3.45 3.89
C VAL A 68 23.27 4.88 3.99
N GLY A 69 23.92 5.25 5.10
CA GLY A 69 24.60 6.55 5.29
C GLY A 69 24.10 7.38 6.48
N TYR A 70 23.09 6.90 7.19
CA TYR A 70 22.57 7.45 8.45
C TYR A 70 22.10 6.31 9.36
N ASP A 71 21.90 6.62 10.65
CA ASP A 71 21.66 5.62 11.70
C ASP A 71 20.25 5.71 12.32
N LYS A 72 19.46 6.74 11.98
CA LYS A 72 18.11 6.96 12.51
C LYS A 72 17.10 7.28 11.40
N MET A 73 15.94 6.66 11.50
CA MET A 73 14.81 6.88 10.60
C MET A 73 13.58 7.38 11.35
N VAL A 74 12.61 7.93 10.63
CA VAL A 74 11.31 8.36 11.18
C VAL A 74 10.21 7.32 10.96
N LEU A 75 9.35 7.13 11.97
CA LEU A 75 8.07 6.44 11.89
C LEU A 75 6.91 7.41 12.20
N PRO A 76 5.73 7.28 11.55
CA PRO A 76 5.49 6.40 10.40
C PRO A 76 6.34 6.81 9.18
N ASN A 77 6.72 5.83 8.35
CA ASN A 77 7.53 6.08 7.16
C ASN A 77 6.65 6.53 5.96
N LEU A 78 7.26 6.77 4.79
CA LEU A 78 6.54 7.25 3.59
C LEU A 78 5.64 6.19 2.93
N LEU A 79 5.59 4.99 3.52
CA LEU A 79 4.72 3.88 3.14
C LEU A 79 3.72 3.56 4.27
N ASP A 80 3.53 4.49 5.21
CA ASP A 80 2.58 4.42 6.32
C ASP A 80 2.79 3.25 7.30
N HIS A 81 3.99 2.68 7.36
CA HIS A 81 4.32 1.71 8.41
C HIS A 81 4.55 2.43 9.74
N GLU A 82 3.88 1.99 10.79
CA GLU A 82 3.94 2.62 12.12
C GLU A 82 4.90 1.92 13.08
N THR A 83 5.29 0.69 12.75
CA THR A 83 6.13 -0.16 13.60
C THR A 83 7.35 -0.69 12.86
N MET A 84 8.45 -0.87 13.59
CA MET A 84 9.66 -1.47 13.02
C MET A 84 9.45 -2.91 12.55
N ALA A 85 8.47 -3.64 13.12
CA ALA A 85 8.15 -5.00 12.70
C ALA A 85 7.55 -5.03 11.29
N GLU A 86 6.62 -4.11 10.99
CA GLU A 86 6.05 -3.93 9.65
C GLU A 86 7.13 -3.52 8.64
N VAL A 87 7.96 -2.52 8.99
CA VAL A 87 9.05 -2.06 8.13
C VAL A 87 9.99 -3.22 7.79
N LYS A 88 10.44 -4.00 8.78
CA LYS A 88 11.32 -5.16 8.56
C LYS A 88 10.65 -6.21 7.68
N HIS A 89 9.40 -6.53 7.95
CA HIS A 89 8.65 -7.55 7.22
C HIS A 89 8.55 -7.17 5.74
N GLN A 90 8.04 -5.98 5.44
CA GLN A 90 7.83 -5.57 4.05
C GLN A 90 9.16 -5.23 3.33
N ALA A 91 10.14 -4.63 4.01
CA ALA A 91 11.45 -4.36 3.43
C ALA A 91 12.22 -5.64 3.06
N SER A 92 12.00 -6.74 3.80
CA SER A 92 12.69 -8.01 3.53
C SER A 92 12.41 -8.57 2.13
N SER A 93 11.21 -8.33 1.60
CA SER A 93 10.81 -8.75 0.25
C SER A 93 11.58 -8.04 -0.87
N TRP A 94 12.22 -6.91 -0.56
CA TRP A 94 13.02 -6.13 -1.51
C TRP A 94 14.50 -6.49 -1.54
N VAL A 95 14.99 -7.23 -0.53
CA VAL A 95 16.40 -7.66 -0.44
C VAL A 95 16.84 -8.50 -1.64
N PRO A 96 16.04 -9.45 -2.18
CA PRO A 96 16.43 -10.19 -3.38
C PRO A 96 16.64 -9.29 -4.60
N LEU A 97 15.79 -8.26 -4.80
CA LEU A 97 15.95 -7.31 -5.91
C LEU A 97 17.20 -6.45 -5.72
N LEU A 98 17.46 -5.97 -4.50
CA LEU A 98 18.67 -5.23 -4.17
C LEU A 98 19.93 -6.05 -4.50
N ASN A 99 19.92 -7.35 -4.17
CA ASN A 99 21.05 -8.26 -4.45
C ASN A 99 21.25 -8.54 -5.95
N LYS A 100 20.24 -8.30 -6.81
CA LYS A 100 20.44 -8.35 -8.28
C LYS A 100 21.22 -7.16 -8.80
N ASN A 101 21.37 -6.09 -8.01
CA ASN A 101 22.17 -4.91 -8.32
C ASN A 101 21.87 -4.34 -9.72
N CYS A 102 20.59 -4.31 -10.08
CA CYS A 102 20.09 -3.82 -11.38
C CYS A 102 20.38 -2.33 -11.59
N HIS A 103 20.40 -1.54 -10.51
CA HIS A 103 20.77 -0.13 -10.54
C HIS A 103 21.53 0.25 -9.27
N MET A 104 22.53 1.11 -9.40
CA MET A 104 23.34 1.59 -8.27
C MET A 104 22.55 2.46 -7.27
N GLY A 105 21.42 3.01 -7.70
CA GLY A 105 20.50 3.76 -6.85
C GLY A 105 19.37 3.00 -6.19
N THR A 106 19.27 1.70 -6.40
CA THR A 106 18.17 0.90 -5.84
C THR A 106 18.11 0.99 -4.32
N GLN A 107 19.26 0.92 -3.62
CA GLN A 107 19.28 0.99 -2.16
C GLN A 107 18.81 2.36 -1.65
N VAL A 108 19.36 3.44 -2.20
CA VAL A 108 19.03 4.81 -1.80
C VAL A 108 17.54 5.09 -2.05
N PHE A 109 17.03 4.72 -3.23
CA PHE A 109 15.63 4.88 -3.58
C PHE A 109 14.71 4.15 -2.60
N LEU A 110 14.91 2.85 -2.39
CA LEU A 110 14.05 2.08 -1.49
C LEU A 110 14.14 2.56 -0.05
N CYS A 111 15.33 2.90 0.44
CA CYS A 111 15.52 3.37 1.82
C CYS A 111 14.98 4.78 2.06
N SER A 112 14.89 5.62 1.03
CA SER A 112 14.18 6.90 1.15
C SER A 112 12.71 6.74 1.53
N LEU A 113 12.10 5.60 1.19
CA LEU A 113 10.69 5.30 1.47
C LEU A 113 10.53 4.43 2.73
N PHE A 114 11.30 3.34 2.82
CA PHE A 114 11.23 2.39 3.94
C PHE A 114 11.84 2.92 5.23
N ALA A 115 12.93 3.67 5.13
CA ALA A 115 13.71 4.14 6.26
C ALA A 115 14.07 5.64 6.11
N PRO A 116 13.12 6.56 5.86
CA PRO A 116 13.40 7.96 5.62
C PRO A 116 14.24 8.58 6.75
N VAL A 117 15.17 9.46 6.39
CA VAL A 117 16.03 10.17 7.34
C VAL A 117 15.16 10.89 8.39
N CYS A 118 15.57 10.82 9.66
CA CYS A 118 14.94 11.55 10.75
C CYS A 118 15.10 13.07 10.54
N LEU A 119 14.08 13.71 9.95
CA LEU A 119 13.96 15.16 9.73
C LEU A 119 12.56 15.64 10.12
N ASP A 120 12.40 16.93 10.38
CA ASP A 120 11.10 17.53 10.75
C ASP A 120 10.06 17.46 9.62
N ARG A 121 10.52 17.40 8.37
CA ARG A 121 9.68 17.27 7.19
C ARG A 121 10.13 16.08 6.35
N PRO A 122 9.20 15.29 5.82
CA PRO A 122 9.53 14.19 4.91
C PRO A 122 10.18 14.74 3.63
N VAL A 123 11.22 14.06 3.16
CA VAL A 123 11.85 14.34 1.87
C VAL A 123 11.71 13.10 1.00
N TYR A 124 11.04 13.25 -0.14
CA TYR A 124 10.80 12.16 -1.09
C TYR A 124 12.00 11.96 -2.02
N PRO A 125 12.18 10.78 -2.63
CA PRO A 125 13.11 10.61 -3.74
C PRO A 125 12.68 11.48 -4.92
N CYS A 126 13.65 11.96 -5.69
CA CYS A 126 13.34 12.66 -6.94
C CYS A 126 12.72 11.70 -7.95
N ARG A 127 11.76 12.19 -8.76
CA ARG A 127 11.10 11.41 -9.82
C ARG A 127 12.09 10.70 -10.74
N TRP A 128 13.11 11.42 -11.21
CA TRP A 128 14.11 10.88 -12.13
C TRP A 128 14.89 9.69 -11.52
N LEU A 129 15.11 9.69 -10.19
CA LEU A 129 15.79 8.59 -9.50
C LEU A 129 14.89 7.36 -9.47
N CYS A 130 13.59 7.55 -9.20
CA CYS A 130 12.61 6.47 -9.30
C CYS A 130 12.57 5.86 -10.70
N GLU A 131 12.48 6.70 -11.74
CA GLU A 131 12.39 6.25 -13.14
C GLU A 131 13.63 5.47 -13.55
N ALA A 132 14.83 5.97 -13.22
CA ALA A 132 16.09 5.27 -13.51
C ALA A 132 16.18 3.89 -12.82
N VAL A 133 15.74 3.79 -11.56
CA VAL A 133 15.69 2.51 -10.83
C VAL A 133 14.63 1.58 -11.42
N ARG A 134 13.42 2.09 -11.68
CA ARG A 134 12.33 1.31 -12.31
C ARG A 134 12.78 0.73 -13.64
N ASP A 135 13.29 1.56 -14.54
CA ASP A 135 13.64 1.15 -15.91
C ASP A 135 14.74 0.08 -15.92
N SER A 136 15.63 0.10 -14.92
CA SER A 136 16.70 -0.89 -14.77
C SER A 136 16.25 -2.17 -14.06
N CYS A 137 15.34 -2.07 -13.09
CA CYS A 137 15.00 -3.15 -12.17
C CYS A 137 13.66 -3.83 -12.46
N GLU A 138 12.70 -3.13 -13.06
CA GLU A 138 11.40 -3.69 -13.42
C GLU A 138 11.52 -4.87 -14.39
N PRO A 139 12.36 -4.88 -15.44
CA PRO A 139 12.55 -6.06 -16.28
C PRO A 139 13.04 -7.29 -15.50
N VAL A 140 13.87 -7.07 -14.48
CA VAL A 140 14.34 -8.13 -13.57
C VAL A 140 13.19 -8.65 -12.72
N MET A 141 12.31 -7.78 -12.22
CA MET A 141 11.11 -8.19 -11.49
C MET A 141 10.14 -8.99 -12.37
N GLN A 142 9.89 -8.51 -13.59
CA GLN A 142 8.98 -9.15 -14.55
C GLN A 142 9.44 -10.55 -14.93
N PHE A 143 10.76 -10.78 -15.03
CA PHE A 143 11.31 -12.11 -15.26
C PHE A 143 10.91 -13.13 -14.16
N PHE A 144 10.74 -12.68 -12.91
CA PHE A 144 10.27 -13.50 -11.80
C PHE A 144 8.74 -13.42 -11.59
N GLY A 145 8.00 -12.81 -12.52
CA GLY A 145 6.54 -12.69 -12.45
C GLY A 145 6.02 -11.56 -11.55
N PHE A 146 6.86 -10.59 -11.19
CA PHE A 146 6.48 -9.43 -10.40
C PHE A 146 6.45 -8.16 -11.24
N PHE A 147 5.51 -7.27 -10.94
CA PHE A 147 5.39 -5.96 -11.59
C PHE A 147 5.86 -4.85 -10.66
N TRP A 148 6.19 -3.68 -11.23
CA TRP A 148 6.47 -2.50 -10.42
C TRP A 148 5.20 -2.07 -9.65
N PRO A 149 5.23 -2.02 -8.31
CA PRO A 149 4.03 -1.81 -7.50
C PRO A 149 3.60 -0.34 -7.48
N GLU A 150 2.29 -0.10 -7.29
CA GLU A 150 1.72 1.26 -7.29
C GLU A 150 2.35 2.16 -6.21
N MET A 151 2.69 1.61 -5.04
CA MET A 151 3.35 2.36 -3.96
C MET A 151 4.72 2.94 -4.34
N LEU A 152 5.33 2.47 -5.44
CA LEU A 152 6.60 2.97 -5.96
C LEU A 152 6.43 3.69 -7.31
N LYS A 153 5.21 4.00 -7.74
CA LYS A 153 4.97 4.64 -9.02
C LYS A 153 5.58 6.03 -9.06
N CYS A 154 6.42 6.28 -10.06
CA CYS A 154 7.24 7.50 -10.08
C CYS A 154 6.42 8.79 -10.20
N ASP A 155 5.15 8.70 -10.63
CA ASP A 155 4.26 9.85 -10.77
C ASP A 155 3.92 10.56 -9.46
N GLN A 156 4.08 9.88 -8.34
CA GLN A 156 3.81 10.45 -7.01
C GLN A 156 5.01 11.24 -6.45
N PHE A 157 6.17 11.21 -7.12
CA PHE A 157 7.39 11.84 -6.62
C PHE A 157 7.66 13.21 -7.25
N PRO A 158 8.27 14.16 -6.50
CA PRO A 158 8.52 15.51 -6.97
C PRO A 158 9.55 15.55 -8.11
N GLN A 159 9.39 16.54 -8.99
CA GLN A 159 10.34 16.86 -10.06
C GLN A 159 11.12 18.16 -9.79
N ASP A 160 10.43 19.20 -9.29
CA ASP A 160 11.01 20.55 -9.11
C ASP A 160 11.22 20.97 -7.64
N ASP A 161 10.81 20.14 -6.68
CA ASP A 161 11.01 20.39 -5.24
C ASP A 161 12.31 19.77 -4.70
N VAL A 162 12.70 20.14 -3.48
CA VAL A 162 13.82 19.51 -2.77
C VAL A 162 13.53 18.02 -2.57
N CYS A 163 14.37 17.17 -3.16
CA CYS A 163 14.19 15.73 -3.16
C CYS A 163 15.54 14.99 -3.04
N ILE A 164 15.48 13.71 -2.64
CA ILE A 164 16.65 12.84 -2.54
C ILE A 164 17.07 12.42 -3.93
N ALA A 165 18.26 12.87 -4.31
CA ALA A 165 18.94 12.60 -5.56
C ALA A 165 20.17 11.72 -5.33
N MET A 166 20.60 11.00 -6.36
CA MET A 166 21.96 10.47 -6.39
C MET A 166 22.89 11.39 -7.15
N THR A 167 23.97 11.82 -6.51
CA THR A 167 25.08 12.47 -7.22
C THR A 167 25.82 11.38 -7.99
N ALA A 168 25.61 11.28 -9.30
CA ALA A 168 26.46 10.45 -10.14
C ALA A 168 27.91 11.00 -10.09
N PRO A 169 28.96 10.17 -9.97
CA PRO A 169 30.26 10.57 -10.48
C PRO A 169 30.15 10.58 -12.01
N ASN A 170 30.03 11.76 -12.62
CA ASN A 170 29.96 11.99 -14.07
C ASN A 170 28.89 11.20 -14.84
N ALA A 171 27.73 11.83 -15.00
CA ALA A 171 26.69 11.43 -15.94
C ALA A 171 27.17 11.59 -17.40
N THR A 172 27.86 10.57 -17.93
CA THR A 172 27.93 10.29 -19.38
C THR A 172 27.95 8.81 -19.72
N GLU A 173 28.05 7.91 -18.75
CA GLU A 173 27.92 6.49 -19.01
C GLU A 173 26.52 6.07 -18.59
N VAL A 174 25.59 6.02 -19.55
CA VAL A 174 24.55 5.00 -19.52
C VAL A 174 25.34 3.70 -19.49
N SER A 175 25.66 3.21 -18.29
CA SER A 175 26.08 1.84 -18.11
C SER A 175 24.84 1.02 -18.45
N ARG A 176 24.62 0.85 -19.76
CA ARG A 176 23.86 -0.25 -20.34
C ARG A 176 24.19 -1.43 -19.44
N PRO A 177 23.19 -2.08 -18.83
CA PRO A 177 23.48 -3.20 -17.94
C PRO A 177 24.42 -4.10 -18.73
N LYS A 178 25.67 -4.24 -18.26
CA LYS A 178 26.53 -5.34 -18.71
C LYS A 178 25.67 -6.54 -18.38
N GLY A 179 25.06 -7.10 -19.43
CA GLY A 179 23.79 -7.81 -19.36
C GLY A 179 23.72 -8.56 -18.05
N THR A 180 22.82 -8.14 -17.17
CA THR A 180 22.46 -8.97 -16.03
C THR A 180 22.19 -10.33 -16.65
N THR A 181 22.92 -11.34 -16.19
CA THR A 181 22.75 -12.74 -16.59
C THR A 181 21.40 -13.20 -16.04
N VAL A 182 20.34 -12.60 -16.55
CA VAL A 182 19.00 -13.15 -16.49
C VAL A 182 19.10 -14.38 -17.36
N CYS A 183 19.05 -15.54 -16.71
CA CYS A 183 19.05 -16.80 -17.44
C CYS A 183 17.94 -16.73 -18.48
N PRO A 184 18.20 -17.13 -19.74
CA PRO A 184 17.12 -17.19 -20.73
C PRO A 184 15.99 -18.07 -20.19
N PRO A 185 14.73 -17.79 -20.57
CA PRO A 185 13.61 -18.66 -20.26
C PRO A 185 13.92 -20.10 -20.65
N CYS A 186 13.44 -21.07 -19.86
CA CYS A 186 13.60 -22.48 -20.21
C CYS A 186 12.78 -22.79 -21.48
N ASP A 187 13.45 -23.04 -22.60
CA ASP A 187 12.80 -23.57 -23.80
C ASP A 187 12.39 -25.02 -23.54
N ASN A 188 11.09 -25.32 -23.64
CA ASN A 188 10.56 -26.67 -23.42
C ASN A 188 10.84 -27.65 -24.58
N GLU A 189 11.40 -27.18 -25.69
CA GLU A 189 11.80 -28.03 -26.83
C GLU A 189 13.26 -28.50 -26.70
N MET A 190 13.63 -29.03 -25.53
CA MET A 190 14.99 -29.51 -25.31
C MET A 190 15.20 -30.89 -25.94
N LYS A 191 16.08 -30.97 -26.95
CA LYS A 191 16.63 -32.25 -27.41
C LYS A 191 17.39 -32.92 -26.27
N SER A 192 17.27 -34.24 -26.14
CA SER A 192 17.93 -35.03 -25.08
C SER A 192 19.45 -34.79 -25.00
N GLU A 193 20.09 -34.51 -26.13
CA GLU A 193 21.52 -34.20 -26.21
C GLU A 193 21.87 -32.88 -25.50
N ALA A 194 21.05 -31.84 -25.67
CA ALA A 194 21.22 -30.56 -24.99
C ALA A 194 21.00 -30.69 -23.48
N ILE A 195 20.03 -31.51 -23.05
CA ILE A 195 19.79 -31.78 -21.62
C ILE A 195 21.02 -32.43 -20.99
N VAL A 196 21.60 -33.45 -21.63
CA VAL A 196 22.80 -34.14 -21.13
C VAL A 196 24.00 -33.18 -21.07
N GLU A 197 24.20 -32.36 -22.10
CA GLU A 197 25.27 -31.36 -22.14
C GLU A 197 25.13 -30.32 -21.02
N HIS A 198 23.93 -29.80 -20.78
CA HIS A 198 23.68 -28.85 -19.69
C HIS A 198 23.83 -29.48 -18.30
N LEU A 199 23.45 -30.75 -18.11
CA LEU A 199 23.67 -31.48 -16.87
C LEU A 199 25.15 -31.73 -16.61
N CYS A 200 25.93 -32.06 -17.64
CA CYS A 200 27.38 -32.24 -17.53
C CYS A 200 28.13 -30.91 -17.32
N ALA A 201 27.60 -29.81 -17.83
CA ALA A 201 28.16 -28.46 -17.67
C ALA A 201 27.77 -27.79 -16.34
N SER A 202 26.81 -28.34 -15.61
CA SER A 202 26.42 -27.85 -14.29
C SER A 202 27.28 -28.52 -13.22
N GLU A 203 28.05 -27.72 -12.47
CA GLU A 203 28.70 -28.18 -11.25
C GLU A 203 27.63 -28.32 -10.16
N PHE A 204 27.12 -29.54 -9.97
CA PHE A 204 26.30 -29.90 -8.80
C PHE A 204 27.17 -30.07 -7.56
#